data_AF-A0A1E3GZY1-F1
#
_entry.id   AF-A0A1E3GZY1-F1
#
_cell.length_a   1.000
_cell.length_b   1.000
_cell.length_c   1.000
_cell.angle_alpha   90.00
_cell.angle_beta   90.00
_cell.angle_gamma   90.00
#
_symmetry.space_group_name_H-M   'P 1'
#
loop_
_entity.id
_entity.type
_entity.pdbx_description
1 polymer ?
#
loop_
_entity_poly.entity_id
_entity_poly.type
_entity_poly.pdbx_seq_one_letter_code
_entity_poly.pdbx_strand_id
1 'polypeptide(L)' 'MAGMNHMLSPDIETVFLSASSEVRHIASSLVKQVAALGGDVSAFVPPQVAAILARPRSGS' A
#
# COMPACT_ATOMS: atom_id res chain seq x y z
N MET A 1 -0.41 -2.09 -17.26
CA MET A 1 -1.81 -1.66 -17.04
C MET A 1 -2.21 -0.46 -17.89
N ALA A 2 -1.38 0.59 -18.02
CA ALA A 2 -1.71 1.79 -18.81
C ALA A 2 -2.27 1.50 -20.23
N GLY A 3 -1.65 0.60 -21.00
CA GLY A 3 -2.14 0.25 -22.34
C GLY A 3 -3.55 -0.38 -22.35
N MET A 4 -3.91 -1.14 -21.32
CA MET A 4 -5.25 -1.72 -21.20
C MET A 4 -6.27 -0.66 -20.78
N ASN A 5 -5.88 0.28 -19.89
CA ASN A 5 -6.74 1.39 -19.51
C ASN A 5 -7.06 2.30 -20.71
N HIS A 6 -6.07 2.58 -21.57
CA HIS A 6 -6.26 3.38 -22.78
C HIS A 6 -7.20 2.71 -23.79
N MET A 7 -7.11 1.38 -23.95
CA MET A 7 -8.05 0.62 -24.80
C MET A 7 -9.50 0.69 -24.29
N LEU A 8 -9.72 0.76 -22.97
CA LEU A 8 -11.05 0.80 -22.37
C LEU A 8 -11.64 2.22 -22.31
N SER A 9 -10.79 3.23 -22.13
CA SER A 9 -11.21 4.64 -22.06
C SER A 9 -10.11 5.53 -22.63
N PRO A 10 -10.19 5.90 -23.94
CA PRO A 10 -9.15 6.66 -24.62
C PRO A 10 -8.94 8.07 -24.05
N ASP A 11 -9.97 8.65 -23.44
CA ASP A 11 -9.96 10.01 -22.88
C ASP A 11 -9.22 10.09 -21.53
N ILE A 12 -8.84 8.95 -20.93
CA ILE A 12 -8.14 8.89 -19.64
C ILE A 12 -6.64 8.65 -19.87
N GLU A 13 -5.82 9.55 -19.36
CA GLU A 13 -4.36 9.44 -19.40
C GLU A 13 -3.81 8.90 -18.07
N THR A 14 -2.90 7.92 -18.14
CA THR A 14 -2.23 7.35 -16.96
C THR A 14 -0.84 7.96 -16.81
N VAL A 15 -0.63 8.74 -15.76
CA VAL A 15 0.68 9.34 -15.43
C VAL A 15 1.41 8.47 -14.40
N PHE A 16 2.70 8.22 -14.63
CA PHE A 16 3.56 7.48 -13.70
C PHE A 16 4.43 8.43 -12.89
N LEU A 17 4.42 8.24 -11.56
CA LEU A 17 5.26 8.97 -10.63
C LEU A 17 6.20 7.99 -9.92
N SER A 18 7.49 8.34 -9.86
CA SER A 18 8.46 7.56 -9.10
C SER A 18 8.34 7.87 -7.61
N ALA A 19 8.37 6.84 -6.78
CA ALA A 19 8.48 6.99 -5.33
C ALA A 19 9.83 7.64 -4.95
N SER A 20 9.84 8.47 -3.92
CA SER A 20 11.09 8.97 -3.32
C SER A 20 11.90 7.82 -2.74
N SER A 21 13.23 8.00 -2.63
CA SER A 21 14.15 6.98 -2.12
C SER A 21 13.75 6.45 -0.74
N GLU A 22 13.27 7.34 0.12
CA GLU A 22 12.88 7.05 1.51
C GLU A 22 11.76 6.02 1.62
N VAL A 23 10.82 5.99 0.67
CA VAL A 23 9.64 5.11 0.73
C VAL A 23 9.60 4.06 -0.37
N ARG A 24 10.58 4.06 -1.29
CA ARG A 24 10.62 3.17 -2.47
C ARG A 24 10.52 1.68 -2.14
N HIS A 25 10.99 1.29 -0.95
CA HIS A 25 11.02 -0.10 -0.49
C HIS A 25 9.72 -0.53 0.23
N ILE A 26 8.79 0.39 0.48
CA ILE A 26 7.58 0.12 1.26
C ILE A 26 6.50 -0.46 0.35
N ALA A 27 6.08 -1.69 0.62
CA ALA A 27 4.98 -2.36 -0.04
C ALA A 27 3.88 -2.73 0.96
N SER A 28 2.62 -2.40 0.64
CA SER A 28 1.48 -2.65 1.55
C SER A 28 1.28 -4.12 1.90
N SER A 29 1.65 -5.05 1.01
CA SER A 29 1.62 -6.49 1.29
C SER A 29 2.58 -6.85 2.41
N LEU A 30 3.83 -6.40 2.33
CA LEU A 30 4.86 -6.65 3.32
C LEU A 30 4.49 -6.04 4.69
N VAL A 31 4.05 -4.78 4.70
CA VAL A 31 3.59 -4.10 5.94
C VAL A 31 2.46 -4.89 6.61
N LYS A 32 1.48 -5.35 5.83
CA LYS A 32 0.37 -6.18 6.35
C LYS A 32 0.85 -7.52 6.88
N GLN A 33 1.84 -8.16 6.25
CA GLN A 33 2.42 -9.42 6.73
C GLN A 33 3.17 -9.23 8.06
N VAL A 34 4.01 -8.19 8.18
CA VAL A 34 4.72 -7.89 9.43
C VAL A 34 3.73 -7.62 10.58
N ALA A 35 2.71 -6.81 10.34
CA ALA A 35 1.67 -6.54 11.33
C ALA A 35 0.91 -7.81 11.73
N ALA A 36 0.57 -8.68 10.78
CA ALA A 36 -0.11 -9.95 11.04
C ALA A 36 0.73 -10.93 11.89
N LEU A 37 2.05 -10.83 11.82
CA LEU A 37 2.99 -11.60 12.64
C LEU A 37 3.27 -10.93 14.01
N GLY A 38 2.57 -9.84 14.34
CA GLY A 38 2.74 -9.10 15.59
C GLY A 38 3.93 -8.13 15.61
N GLY A 39 4.52 -7.84 14.45
CA GLY A 39 5.59 -6.84 14.34
C GLY A 39 5.05 -5.40 14.38
N ASP A 40 5.87 -4.47 14.88
CA ASP A 40 5.58 -3.03 14.82
C ASP A 40 5.84 -2.48 13.41
N VAL A 41 4.88 -1.71 12.90
CA VAL A 41 4.92 -1.07 11.57
C VAL A 41 4.78 0.44 11.63
N SER A 42 4.82 1.05 12.82
CA SER A 42 4.62 2.48 13.05
C SER A 42 5.53 3.39 12.21
N ALA A 43 6.73 2.94 11.86
CA ALA A 43 7.67 3.67 11.01
C ALA A 43 7.29 3.69 9.51
N PHE A 44 6.41 2.80 9.06
CA PHE A 44 6.09 2.60 7.64
C PHE A 44 4.70 3.10 7.26
N VAL A 45 3.89 3.52 8.23
CA VAL A 45 2.51 3.95 8.01
C VAL A 45 2.13 5.14 8.89
N PRO A 46 1.16 5.97 8.47
CA PRO A 46 0.58 6.98 9.34
C PRO A 46 -0.01 6.38 10.63
N PRO A 47 -0.03 7.12 11.76
CA PRO A 47 -0.49 6.60 13.06
C PRO A 47 -1.90 5.98 13.04
N GLN A 48 -2.81 6.59 12.29
CA GLN A 48 -4.18 6.10 12.11
C GLN A 48 -4.24 4.70 11.46
N VAL A 49 -3.29 4.40 10.57
CA VAL A 49 -3.19 3.10 9.89
C VAL A 49 -2.57 2.07 10.83
N ALA A 50 -1.52 2.44 11.59
CA ALA A 50 -0.92 1.56 12.60
C ALA A 50 -1.97 1.09 13.63
N ALA A 51 -2.80 2.01 14.12
CA ALA A 51 -3.88 1.70 15.06
C ALA A 51 -4.94 0.73 14.49
N ILE A 52 -5.18 0.76 13.18
CA ILE A 52 -6.09 -0.17 12.51
C ILE A 52 -5.42 -1.54 12.34
N LEU A 53 -4.15 -1.57 11.93
CA LEU A 53 -3.40 -2.81 11.70
C LEU A 53 -3.12 -3.59 13.00
N ALA A 54 -3.06 -2.91 14.14
CA ALA A 54 -2.92 -3.53 15.45
C ALA A 54 -4.20 -4.25 15.93
N ARG A 55 -5.35 -4.03 15.28
CA ARG A 55 -6.59 -4.71 15.63
C ARG A 55 -6.57 -6.13 15.08
N PRO A 56 -7.01 -7.13 15.87
CA PRO A 56 -7.23 -8.47 15.35
C PRO A 56 -8.15 -8.40 14.13
N ARG A 57 -7.79 -9.12 13.05
CA ARG A 57 -8.70 -9.25 11.91
C ARG A 57 -9.94 -9.98 12.42
N SER A 58 -11.07 -9.29 12.47
CA SER A 58 -12.36 -9.92 12.74
C SER A 58 -12.72 -10.81 11.55
N GLY A 59 -12.39 -12.10 11.65
CA GLY A 59 -12.77 -13.13 10.68
C GLY A 59 -11.60 -13.94 10.13
N SER A 60 -11.46 -15.15 10.65
CA SER A 60 -11.50 -16.38 9.84
C SER A 60 -12.48 -17.35 10.48
#